data_AF-A0A524CSE7-F1
#
_entry.id   AF-A0A524CSE7-F1
#
_cell.length_a   1.000
_cell.length_b   1.000
_cell.length_c   1.000
_cell.angle_alpha   90.00
_cell.angle_beta   90.00
_cell.angle_gamma   90.00
#
_symmetry.space_group_name_H-M   'P 1'
#
loop_
_entity.id
_entity.type
_entity.pdbx_description
1 polymer ?
#
loop_
_entity_poly.entity_id
_entity_poly.type
_entity_poly.pdbx_seq_one_letter_code
_entity_poly.pdbx_strand_id
1 'polypeptide(L)'
;MEPVGTITMYFPFMDSETRDIIQTVMDEADHYHDFVHELNRRVCEEETTELAVFFATHHAVVLSDFNLLDRLARKYGKLAIIRPNLLIASALKGRDEDFQKARDAADYVISKNPPLWLHLEMLVNKLEAELFGYPVLFHVDSRDEIEEILERNPDLEFYKSRLYHFLSVRANKDGDMDTALEYLEQAIASSEEHNDLNRYARVVRTKAVFIQGRDIKQSVLLLERAGRALESLGDSDGFSDVLFQQGKIMAVRGEYNQAITHI
;
A
#
# COMPACT_ATOMS: atom_id res chain seq x y z
N MET A 1 -13.40 11.87 10.29
CA MET A 1 -13.54 11.48 8.87
C MET A 1 -14.49 10.30 8.73
N GLU A 2 -15.05 10.05 7.54
CA GLU A 2 -15.80 8.80 7.28
C GLU A 2 -14.89 7.58 7.44
N PRO A 3 -15.34 6.48 8.10
CA PRO A 3 -14.52 5.29 8.28
C PRO A 3 -14.17 4.65 6.93
N VAL A 4 -12.87 4.45 6.69
CA VAL A 4 -12.36 3.76 5.50
C VAL A 4 -11.73 2.43 5.89
N GLY A 5 -11.93 1.43 5.03
CA GLY A 5 -11.43 0.07 5.25
C GLY A 5 -9.92 0.03 5.48
N THR A 6 -9.17 0.91 4.79
CA THR A 6 -7.71 1.07 4.96
C THR A 6 -7.30 1.16 6.44
N ILE A 7 -8.15 1.74 7.30
CA ILE A 7 -7.97 1.80 8.76
C ILE A 7 -8.74 0.68 9.46
N THR A 8 -10.06 0.59 9.23
CA THR A 8 -10.97 -0.18 10.08
C THR A 8 -10.84 -1.69 9.94
N MET A 9 -10.30 -2.19 8.82
CA MET A 9 -10.01 -3.63 8.63
C MET A 9 -9.08 -4.18 9.70
N TYR A 10 -8.24 -3.33 10.31
CA TYR A 10 -7.31 -3.75 11.34
C TYR A 10 -7.87 -3.69 12.77
N PHE A 11 -9.03 -3.07 12.99
CA PHE A 11 -9.59 -2.89 14.34
C PHE A 11 -9.75 -4.19 15.13
N PRO A 12 -10.23 -5.30 14.54
CA PRO A 12 -10.33 -6.57 15.24
C PRO A 12 -9.01 -7.08 15.84
N PHE A 13 -7.87 -6.61 15.32
CA PHE A 13 -6.54 -7.09 15.67
C PHE A 13 -5.76 -6.16 16.62
N MET A 14 -6.33 -5.01 16.97
CA MET A 14 -5.74 -4.02 17.87
C MET A 14 -6.08 -4.32 19.33
N ASP A 15 -5.13 -4.08 20.24
CA ASP A 15 -5.44 -3.91 21.66
C ASP A 15 -6.29 -2.65 21.90
N SER A 16 -6.93 -2.57 23.06
CA SER A 16 -7.87 -1.49 23.39
C SER A 16 -7.21 -0.12 23.37
N GLU A 17 -5.99 -0.01 23.90
CA GLU A 17 -5.25 1.26 23.96
C GLU A 17 -4.94 1.79 22.56
N THR A 18 -4.42 0.93 21.68
CA THR A 18 -4.11 1.29 20.30
C THR A 18 -5.37 1.63 19.51
N ARG A 19 -6.45 0.88 19.72
CA ARG A 19 -7.74 1.15 19.08
C ARG A 19 -8.29 2.52 19.51
N ASP A 20 -8.22 2.86 20.79
CA ASP A 20 -8.70 4.15 21.31
C ASP A 20 -7.90 5.33 20.72
N ILE A 21 -6.58 5.18 20.59
CA ILE A 21 -5.73 6.19 19.93
C ILE A 21 -6.17 6.38 18.47
N ILE A 22 -6.28 5.28 17.71
CA ILE A 22 -6.62 5.34 16.28
C ILE A 22 -8.05 5.88 16.08
N GLN A 23 -9.01 5.46 16.89
CA GLN A 23 -10.39 5.96 16.83
C GLN A 23 -10.44 7.46 17.11
N THR A 24 -9.74 7.93 18.15
CA THR A 24 -9.70 9.36 18.50
C THR A 24 -9.14 10.19 17.34
N VAL A 25 -8.05 9.75 16.71
CA VAL A 25 -7.47 10.45 15.56
C VAL A 25 -8.44 10.42 14.37
N MET A 26 -9.11 9.30 14.13
CA MET A 26 -10.08 9.16 13.03
C MET A 26 -11.32 10.06 13.23
N ASP A 27 -11.76 10.26 14.47
CA ASP A 27 -12.89 11.14 14.80
C ASP A 27 -12.54 12.62 14.58
N GLU A 28 -11.29 13.00 14.84
CA GLU A 28 -10.80 14.38 14.69
C GLU A 28 -10.37 14.74 13.27
N ALA A 29 -9.91 13.77 12.48
CA ALA A 29 -9.36 14.02 11.15
C ALA A 29 -10.43 14.40 10.12
N ASP A 30 -10.10 15.30 9.20
CA ASP A 30 -11.00 15.67 8.09
C ASP A 30 -11.08 14.58 7.02
N HIS A 31 -9.95 13.96 6.68
CA HIS A 31 -9.81 12.90 5.68
C HIS A 31 -8.61 11.99 6.00
N TYR A 32 -8.41 10.92 5.20
CA TYR A 32 -7.40 9.90 5.48
C TYR A 32 -5.98 10.46 5.60
N HIS A 33 -5.58 11.35 4.69
CA HIS A 33 -4.27 11.99 4.78
C HIS A 33 -4.08 12.75 6.11
N ASP A 34 -5.05 13.56 6.54
CA ASP A 34 -5.00 14.23 7.85
C ASP A 34 -4.87 13.24 9.02
N PHE A 35 -5.64 12.14 8.99
CA PHE A 35 -5.51 11.04 9.95
C PHE A 35 -4.08 10.50 10.04
N VAL A 36 -3.41 10.25 8.91
CA VAL A 36 -2.04 9.71 8.93
C VAL A 36 -1.06 10.69 9.55
N HIS A 37 -1.18 11.98 9.23
CA HIS A 37 -0.31 13.02 9.78
C HIS A 37 -0.53 13.22 11.28
N GLU A 38 -1.77 13.25 11.73
CA GLU A 38 -2.12 13.43 13.14
C GLU A 38 -1.74 12.21 13.97
N LEU A 39 -1.97 10.99 13.47
CA LEU A 39 -1.50 9.76 14.11
C LEU A 39 0.03 9.79 14.27
N ASN A 40 0.74 10.16 13.20
CA ASN A 40 2.20 10.28 13.23
C ASN A 40 2.69 11.36 14.21
N ARG A 41 1.97 12.48 14.33
CA ARG A 41 2.26 13.53 15.31
C ARG A 41 2.16 12.98 16.72
N ARG A 42 1.02 12.37 17.08
CA ARG A 42 0.77 11.82 18.43
C ARG A 42 1.78 10.76 18.83
N VAL A 43 2.03 9.75 17.98
CA VAL A 43 3.03 8.72 18.31
C VAL A 43 4.45 9.30 18.45
N CYS A 44 4.75 10.44 17.82
CA CYS A 44 6.03 11.11 17.98
C CYS A 44 6.13 11.98 19.24
N GLU A 45 5.02 12.47 19.78
CA GLU A 45 5.00 13.44 20.88
C GLU A 45 4.61 12.82 22.23
N GLU A 46 3.84 11.73 22.21
CA GLU A 46 3.27 11.10 23.39
C GLU A 46 3.92 9.73 23.67
N GLU A 47 3.71 9.22 24.90
CA GLU A 47 3.99 7.81 25.22
C GLU A 47 2.91 6.94 24.59
N THR A 48 3.29 5.83 23.97
CA THR A 48 2.38 5.03 23.14
C THR A 48 2.84 3.59 23.02
N THR A 49 1.98 2.72 22.48
CA THR A 49 2.26 1.30 22.27
C THR A 49 3.12 1.07 21.03
N GLU A 50 3.86 -0.05 20.98
CA GLU A 50 4.57 -0.44 19.75
C GLU A 50 3.60 -0.60 18.58
N LEU A 51 2.38 -1.09 18.84
CA LEU A 51 1.38 -1.33 17.82
C LEU A 51 0.84 -0.03 17.20
N ALA A 52 0.67 1.03 17.99
CA ALA A 52 0.35 2.36 17.48
C ALA A 52 1.46 2.91 16.57
N VAL A 53 2.73 2.69 16.94
CA VAL A 53 3.89 3.04 16.10
C VAL A 53 3.90 2.23 14.80
N PHE A 54 3.52 0.95 14.85
CA PHE A 54 3.36 0.13 13.66
C PHE A 54 2.30 0.70 12.72
N PHE A 55 1.10 1.03 13.21
CA PHE A 55 0.05 1.60 12.36
C PHE A 55 0.43 2.98 11.80
N ALA A 56 1.05 3.84 12.61
CA ALA A 56 1.58 5.11 12.13
C ALA A 56 2.60 4.92 10.98
N THR A 57 3.46 3.90 11.09
CA THR A 57 4.43 3.56 10.05
C THR A 57 3.75 2.97 8.82
N HIS A 58 2.85 2.01 8.99
CA HIS A 58 2.11 1.36 7.91
C HIS A 58 1.34 2.40 7.09
N HIS A 59 0.58 3.28 7.74
CA HIS A 59 -0.18 4.31 7.05
C HIS A 59 0.70 5.36 6.35
N ALA A 60 1.87 5.69 6.91
CA ALA A 60 2.85 6.54 6.24
C ALA A 60 3.43 5.86 4.97
N VAL A 61 3.65 4.54 5.00
CA VAL A 61 4.01 3.77 3.79
C VAL A 61 2.86 3.77 2.77
N VAL A 62 1.62 3.61 3.22
CA VAL A 62 0.43 3.62 2.34
C VAL A 62 0.32 4.94 1.56
N LEU A 63 0.60 6.07 2.21
CA LEU A 63 0.66 7.39 1.56
C LEU A 63 1.97 7.69 0.82
N SER A 64 2.98 6.82 0.95
CA SER A 64 4.35 7.12 0.47
C SER A 64 4.94 8.42 1.05
N ASP A 65 4.54 8.81 2.27
CA ASP A 65 5.11 9.99 2.94
C ASP A 65 6.45 9.65 3.58
N PHE A 66 7.52 9.87 2.81
CA PHE A 66 8.88 9.61 3.26
C PHE A 66 9.36 10.54 4.38
N ASN A 67 8.73 11.71 4.57
CA ASN A 67 9.10 12.61 5.66
C ASN A 67 8.60 12.08 7.00
N LEU A 68 7.38 11.55 7.04
CA LEU A 68 6.85 10.86 8.21
C LEU A 68 7.68 9.61 8.53
N LEU A 69 8.03 8.82 7.52
CA LEU A 69 8.87 7.64 7.69
C LEU A 69 10.27 7.99 8.22
N ASP A 70 10.90 9.06 7.74
CA ASP A 70 12.19 9.53 8.27
C ASP A 70 12.08 10.00 9.74
N ARG A 71 10.94 10.60 10.14
CA ARG A 71 10.68 10.96 11.55
C ARG A 71 10.53 9.72 12.44
N LEU A 72 9.71 8.75 12.01
CA LEU A 72 9.50 7.50 12.72
C LEU A 72 10.79 6.69 12.84
N ALA A 73 11.60 6.62 11.78
CA ALA A 73 12.89 5.94 11.79
C ALA A 73 13.86 6.54 12.82
N ARG A 74 13.89 7.87 12.97
CA ARG A 74 14.73 8.55 13.97
C ARG A 74 14.36 8.21 15.40
N LYS A 75 13.06 8.10 15.72
CA LYS A 75 12.58 7.82 17.09
C LYS A 75 12.53 6.32 17.39
N TYR A 76 12.07 5.53 16.42
CA TYR A 76 11.64 4.14 16.60
C TYR A 76 12.37 3.13 15.72
N GLY A 77 13.41 3.50 14.96
CA GLY A 77 14.06 2.63 13.97
C GLY A 77 14.68 1.31 14.50
N LYS A 78 14.70 1.11 15.83
CA LYS A 78 15.11 -0.16 16.47
C LYS A 78 13.93 -1.12 16.69
N LEU A 79 12.68 -0.67 16.62
CA LEU A 79 11.50 -1.51 16.79
C LEU A 79 11.39 -2.50 15.62
N ALA A 80 11.43 -3.79 15.93
CA ALA A 80 11.50 -4.84 14.92
C ALA A 80 10.30 -4.81 13.96
N ILE A 81 9.10 -4.60 14.50
CA ILE A 81 7.83 -4.69 13.76
C ILE A 81 7.68 -3.64 12.65
N ILE A 82 8.42 -2.53 12.72
CA ILE A 82 8.35 -1.46 11.71
C ILE A 82 9.53 -1.50 10.72
N ARG A 83 10.58 -2.28 11.02
CA ARG A 83 11.79 -2.31 10.18
C ARG A 83 11.52 -2.74 8.75
N PRO A 84 10.68 -3.75 8.45
CA PRO A 84 10.37 -4.12 7.07
C PRO A 84 9.82 -2.94 6.27
N ASN A 85 8.83 -2.23 6.82
CA ASN A 85 8.24 -1.03 6.21
C ASN A 85 9.27 0.07 5.95
N LEU A 86 10.09 0.39 6.95
CA LEU A 86 11.14 1.41 6.80
C LEU A 86 12.17 1.04 5.74
N LEU A 87 12.54 -0.24 5.64
CA LEU A 87 13.52 -0.73 4.67
C LEU A 87 12.95 -0.81 3.25
N ILE A 88 11.67 -1.18 3.08
CA ILE A 88 10.98 -1.10 1.78
C ILE A 88 10.94 0.35 1.30
N ALA A 89 10.50 1.28 2.16
CA ALA A 89 10.46 2.70 1.81
C ALA A 89 11.86 3.27 1.49
N SER A 90 12.87 2.82 2.24
CA SER A 90 14.26 3.12 2.00
C SER A 90 14.74 2.65 0.62
N ALA A 91 14.37 1.43 0.23
CA ALA A 91 14.70 0.86 -1.08
C ALA A 91 14.01 1.61 -2.22
N LEU A 92 12.73 1.98 -2.05
CA LEU A 92 11.99 2.78 -3.02
C LEU A 92 12.58 4.19 -3.23
N LYS A 93 13.36 4.72 -2.27
CA LYS A 93 14.16 5.95 -2.42
C LYS A 93 15.50 5.74 -3.14
N GLY A 94 15.76 4.54 -3.67
CA GLY A 94 16.94 4.20 -4.47
C GLY A 94 18.05 3.45 -3.73
N ARG A 95 17.77 2.86 -2.56
CA ARG A 95 18.70 1.96 -1.84
C ARG A 95 18.31 0.50 -2.05
N ASP A 96 18.43 0.02 -3.29
CA ASP A 96 17.93 -1.29 -3.71
C ASP A 96 18.41 -2.45 -2.81
N GLU A 97 19.59 -2.35 -2.19
CA GLU A 97 20.09 -3.36 -1.25
C GLU A 97 19.21 -3.54 0.01
N ASP A 98 18.36 -2.56 0.32
CA ASP A 98 17.46 -2.60 1.47
C ASP A 98 16.26 -3.54 1.26
N PHE A 99 15.94 -3.95 0.02
CA PHE A 99 14.92 -4.97 -0.21
C PHE A 99 15.28 -6.30 0.46
N GLN A 100 16.54 -6.74 0.35
CA GLN A 100 16.99 -7.95 1.05
C GLN A 100 16.92 -7.76 2.57
N LYS A 101 17.32 -6.59 3.08
CA LYS A 101 17.25 -6.31 4.51
C LYS A 101 15.80 -6.28 5.01
N ALA A 102 14.85 -5.82 4.19
CA ALA A 102 13.43 -5.82 4.51
C ALA A 102 12.90 -7.25 4.63
N ARG A 103 13.27 -8.15 3.71
CA ARG A 103 12.99 -9.59 3.79
C ARG A 103 13.53 -10.19 5.09
N ASP A 104 14.81 -9.96 5.38
CA ASP A 104 15.46 -10.50 6.58
C ASP A 104 14.80 -9.96 7.88
N ALA A 105 14.38 -8.68 7.86
CA ALA A 105 13.67 -8.08 8.98
C ALA A 105 12.26 -8.68 9.16
N ALA A 106 11.55 -8.99 8.07
CA ALA A 106 10.24 -9.65 8.12
C ALA A 106 10.37 -11.07 8.67
N ASP A 107 11.36 -11.83 8.19
CA ASP A 107 11.68 -13.17 8.69
C ASP A 107 12.04 -13.14 10.19
N TYR A 108 12.78 -12.11 10.63
CA TYR A 108 13.06 -11.92 12.05
C TYR A 108 11.78 -11.73 12.88
N VAL A 109 10.84 -10.89 12.43
CA VAL A 109 9.55 -10.68 13.14
C VAL A 109 8.74 -11.98 13.16
N ILE A 110 8.62 -12.68 12.04
CA ILE A 110 7.93 -13.97 11.93
C ILE A 110 8.54 -15.00 12.91
N SER A 111 9.88 -15.03 13.03
CA SER A 111 10.57 -15.95 13.96
C SER A 111 10.23 -15.74 15.43
N LYS A 112 9.61 -14.61 15.79
CA LYS A 112 9.12 -14.32 17.15
C LYS A 112 7.70 -14.84 17.39
N ASN A 113 7.11 -15.54 16.43
CA ASN A 113 5.75 -16.08 16.47
C ASN A 113 4.71 -15.00 16.82
N PRO A 114 4.59 -13.94 16.00
CA PRO A 114 3.61 -12.90 16.23
C PRO A 114 2.18 -13.44 16.03
N PRO A 115 1.14 -12.68 16.44
CA PRO A 115 -0.24 -12.99 16.06
C PRO A 115 -0.39 -13.17 14.54
N LEU A 116 -1.32 -14.02 14.11
CA LEU A 116 -1.45 -14.45 12.71
C LEU A 116 -1.58 -13.29 11.71
N TRP A 117 -2.33 -12.24 12.05
CA TRP A 117 -2.49 -11.07 11.17
C TRP A 117 -1.15 -10.37 10.93
N LEU A 118 -0.29 -10.28 11.95
CA LEU A 118 1.02 -9.63 11.85
C LEU A 118 2.01 -10.55 11.14
N HIS A 119 1.91 -11.87 11.32
CA HIS A 119 2.63 -12.85 10.51
C HIS A 119 2.31 -12.66 9.02
N LEU A 120 1.02 -12.57 8.68
CA LEU A 120 0.56 -12.35 7.31
C LEU A 120 1.02 -10.99 6.76
N GLU A 121 0.97 -9.92 7.55
CA GLU A 121 1.53 -8.61 7.16
C GLU A 121 3.03 -8.72 6.83
N MET A 122 3.81 -9.46 7.63
CA MET A 122 5.24 -9.66 7.37
C MET A 122 5.47 -10.47 6.07
N LEU A 123 4.67 -11.50 5.81
CA LEU A 123 4.73 -12.25 4.55
C LEU A 123 4.40 -11.35 3.35
N VAL A 124 3.41 -10.47 3.48
CA VAL A 124 3.02 -9.54 2.41
C VAL A 124 4.11 -8.48 2.17
N ASN A 125 4.76 -7.98 3.22
CA ASN A 125 5.92 -7.09 3.10
C ASN A 125 7.13 -7.81 2.47
N LYS A 126 7.31 -9.09 2.79
CA LYS A 126 8.35 -9.92 2.17
C LYS A 126 8.09 -10.13 0.68
N LEU A 127 6.85 -10.46 0.31
CA LEU A 127 6.39 -10.54 -1.07
C LEU A 127 6.62 -9.21 -1.82
N GLU A 128 6.31 -8.08 -1.20
CA GLU A 128 6.56 -6.75 -1.75
C GLU A 128 8.06 -6.54 -2.05
N ALA A 129 8.93 -6.87 -1.09
CA ALA A 129 10.38 -6.76 -1.26
C ALA A 129 10.93 -7.68 -2.36
N GLU A 130 10.42 -8.91 -2.47
CA GLU A 130 10.79 -9.88 -3.51
C GLU A 130 10.42 -9.38 -4.92
N LEU A 131 9.31 -8.65 -5.05
CA LEU A 131 8.82 -8.17 -6.33
C LEU A 131 9.52 -6.90 -6.82
N PHE A 132 9.89 -6.01 -5.90
CA PHE A 132 10.55 -4.75 -6.24
C PHE A 132 12.09 -4.85 -6.22
N GLY A 133 12.68 -5.79 -5.48
CA GLY A 133 14.12 -6.08 -5.46
C GLY A 133 14.68 -6.82 -6.68
N TYR A 134 13.99 -6.77 -7.83
CA TYR A 134 14.43 -7.41 -9.08
C TYR A 134 15.73 -6.76 -9.61
N PRO A 135 16.74 -7.54 -10.10
CA PRO A 135 16.70 -8.94 -10.50
C PRO A 135 17.24 -9.95 -9.47
N VAL A 136 17.44 -9.56 -8.21
CA VAL A 136 18.28 -10.34 -7.27
C VAL A 136 17.49 -11.44 -6.54
N LEU A 137 16.17 -11.34 -6.45
CA LEU A 137 15.32 -12.30 -5.72
C LEU A 137 14.46 -13.12 -6.69
N PHE A 138 14.78 -14.41 -6.85
CA PHE A 138 14.18 -15.31 -7.84
C PHE A 138 12.94 -16.07 -7.36
N HIS A 139 12.63 -16.04 -6.07
CA HIS A 139 11.55 -16.87 -5.52
C HIS A 139 10.53 -16.02 -4.77
N VAL A 140 9.27 -16.18 -5.17
CA VAL A 140 8.10 -15.63 -4.50
C VAL A 140 7.66 -16.63 -3.43
N ASP A 141 8.57 -16.93 -2.50
CA ASP A 141 8.41 -18.03 -1.52
C ASP A 141 7.18 -17.80 -0.63
N SER A 142 6.88 -16.53 -0.36
CA SER A 142 5.79 -16.15 0.55
C SER A 142 4.41 -16.32 -0.07
N ARG A 143 4.27 -16.50 -1.39
CA ARG A 143 2.96 -16.57 -2.05
C ARG A 143 2.10 -17.72 -1.51
N ASP A 144 2.61 -18.94 -1.56
CA ASP A 144 1.83 -20.15 -1.25
C ASP A 144 1.37 -20.13 0.22
N GLU A 145 2.23 -19.65 1.13
CA GLU A 145 1.90 -19.49 2.54
C GLU A 145 0.83 -18.41 2.76
N ILE A 146 0.92 -17.28 2.05
CA ILE A 146 -0.12 -16.24 2.08
C ILE A 146 -1.46 -16.82 1.60
N GLU A 147 -1.48 -17.51 0.46
CA GLU A 147 -2.70 -18.12 -0.10
C GLU A 147 -3.32 -19.13 0.90
N GLU A 148 -2.51 -20.02 1.49
CA GLU A 148 -2.99 -20.99 2.50
C GLU A 148 -3.57 -20.31 3.74
N ILE A 149 -2.94 -19.23 4.23
CA ILE A 149 -3.47 -18.46 5.37
C ILE A 149 -4.81 -17.82 4.99
N LEU A 150 -4.90 -17.18 3.83
CA LEU A 150 -6.13 -16.50 3.40
C LEU A 150 -7.30 -17.46 3.18
N GLU A 151 -7.04 -18.64 2.62
CA GLU A 151 -8.08 -19.67 2.43
C GLU A 151 -8.67 -20.17 3.75
N ARG A 152 -7.88 -20.19 4.82
CA ARG A 152 -8.29 -20.69 6.14
C ARG A 152 -8.84 -19.62 7.08
N ASN A 153 -8.67 -18.34 6.74
CA ASN A 153 -8.98 -17.22 7.63
C ASN A 153 -9.75 -16.13 6.88
N PRO A 154 -11.08 -16.28 6.71
CA PRO A 154 -11.92 -15.32 6.00
C PRO A 154 -11.83 -13.88 6.53
N ASP A 155 -11.57 -13.70 7.82
CA ASP A 155 -11.42 -12.38 8.45
C ASP A 155 -10.16 -11.62 8.01
N LEU A 156 -9.24 -12.29 7.31
CA LEU A 156 -8.00 -11.72 6.75
C LEU A 156 -8.08 -11.51 5.24
N GLU A 157 -9.24 -11.74 4.59
CA GLU A 157 -9.36 -11.68 3.14
C GLU A 157 -9.11 -10.30 2.53
N PHE A 158 -9.13 -9.23 3.32
CA PHE A 158 -8.71 -7.90 2.86
C PHE A 158 -7.28 -7.86 2.32
N TYR A 159 -6.42 -8.79 2.74
CA TYR A 159 -5.07 -8.95 2.19
C TYR A 159 -5.05 -9.48 0.75
N LYS A 160 -6.13 -10.10 0.24
CA LYS A 160 -6.22 -10.59 -1.15
C LYS A 160 -5.95 -9.46 -2.14
N SER A 161 -6.42 -8.24 -1.86
CA SER A 161 -6.12 -7.08 -2.70
C SER A 161 -4.62 -6.77 -2.79
N ARG A 162 -3.88 -6.89 -1.68
CA ARG A 162 -2.42 -6.72 -1.71
C ARG A 162 -1.75 -7.84 -2.52
N LEU A 163 -2.08 -9.09 -2.21
CA LEU A 163 -1.56 -10.28 -2.88
C LEU A 163 -1.77 -10.20 -4.40
N TYR A 164 -3.01 -10.04 -4.86
CA TYR A 164 -3.30 -10.09 -6.29
C TYR A 164 -2.72 -8.91 -7.06
N HIS A 165 -2.66 -7.71 -6.48
CA HIS A 165 -1.95 -6.60 -7.12
C HIS A 165 -0.44 -6.89 -7.27
N PHE A 166 0.17 -7.53 -6.28
CA PHE A 166 1.56 -7.93 -6.34
C PHE A 166 1.82 -9.01 -7.39
N LEU A 167 0.94 -10.02 -7.46
CA LEU A 167 0.99 -11.04 -8.51
C LEU A 167 0.73 -10.46 -9.91
N SER A 168 -0.13 -9.45 -10.04
CA SER A 168 -0.36 -8.81 -11.35
C SER A 168 0.87 -8.08 -11.86
N VAL A 169 1.58 -7.38 -10.98
CA VAL A 169 2.85 -6.71 -11.32
C VAL A 169 3.89 -7.75 -11.75
N ARG A 170 3.95 -8.91 -11.08
CA ARG A 170 4.82 -10.02 -11.47
C ARG A 170 4.47 -10.56 -12.85
N ALA A 171 3.22 -10.96 -13.06
CA ALA A 171 2.74 -11.52 -14.33
C ALA A 171 3.02 -10.56 -15.50
N ASN A 172 2.79 -9.25 -15.30
CA ASN A 172 3.09 -8.24 -16.31
C ASN A 172 4.61 -8.13 -16.60
N LYS A 173 5.48 -8.22 -15.59
CA LYS A 173 6.95 -8.26 -15.78
C LYS A 173 7.39 -9.51 -16.53
N ASP A 174 6.72 -10.64 -16.29
CA ASP A 174 6.96 -11.91 -16.97
C ASP A 174 6.34 -11.95 -18.39
N GLY A 175 5.64 -10.89 -18.80
CA GLY A 175 5.03 -10.75 -20.13
C GLY A 175 3.64 -11.36 -20.27
N ASP A 176 3.06 -11.90 -19.20
CA ASP A 176 1.71 -12.45 -19.15
C ASP A 176 0.70 -11.38 -18.74
N MET A 177 0.32 -10.55 -19.73
CA MET A 177 -0.57 -9.44 -19.50
C MET A 177 -2.01 -9.87 -19.21
N ASP A 178 -2.46 -11.03 -19.69
CA ASP A 178 -3.85 -11.46 -19.50
C ASP A 178 -4.04 -11.97 -18.06
N THR A 179 -3.12 -12.79 -17.54
CA THR A 179 -3.09 -13.15 -16.11
C THR A 179 -2.90 -11.92 -15.21
N ALA A 180 -2.07 -10.94 -15.63
CA ALA A 180 -1.93 -9.70 -14.87
C ALA A 180 -3.25 -8.95 -14.72
N LEU A 181 -4.05 -8.86 -15.79
CA LEU A 181 -5.34 -8.20 -15.76
C LEU A 181 -6.36 -8.97 -14.91
N GLU A 182 -6.38 -10.30 -14.98
CA GLU A 182 -7.23 -11.14 -14.11
C GLU A 182 -6.95 -10.91 -12.63
N TYR A 183 -5.68 -10.87 -12.23
CA TYR A 183 -5.30 -10.54 -10.86
C TYR A 183 -5.70 -9.11 -10.45
N LEU A 184 -5.60 -8.13 -11.36
CA LEU A 184 -6.05 -6.78 -11.06
C LEU A 184 -7.57 -6.71 -10.84
N GLU A 185 -8.37 -7.49 -11.57
CA GLU A 185 -9.82 -7.55 -11.32
C GLU A 185 -10.13 -8.12 -9.92
N GLN A 186 -9.43 -9.19 -9.53
CA GLN A 186 -9.59 -9.77 -8.19
C GLN A 186 -9.17 -8.80 -7.09
N ALA A 187 -8.08 -8.04 -7.31
CA ALA A 187 -7.63 -7.02 -6.38
C ALA A 187 -8.62 -5.84 -6.27
N ILE A 188 -9.23 -5.42 -7.37
CA ILE A 188 -10.28 -4.38 -7.36
C ILE A 188 -11.47 -4.86 -6.55
N ALA A 189 -12.00 -6.05 -6.85
CA ALA A 189 -13.17 -6.60 -6.16
C ALA A 189 -12.94 -6.72 -4.65
N SER A 190 -11.78 -7.24 -4.23
CA SER A 190 -11.40 -7.33 -2.82
C SER A 190 -11.31 -5.95 -2.15
N SER A 191 -10.76 -4.93 -2.84
CA SER A 191 -10.68 -3.57 -2.29
C SER A 191 -12.06 -2.94 -2.09
N GLU A 192 -12.97 -3.15 -3.04
CA GLU A 192 -14.35 -2.64 -2.96
C GLU A 192 -15.13 -3.34 -1.83
N GLU A 193 -15.03 -4.67 -1.73
CA GLU A 193 -15.70 -5.46 -0.68
C GLU A 193 -15.32 -5.00 0.73
N HIS A 194 -14.07 -4.61 0.94
CA HIS A 194 -13.58 -4.20 2.25
C HIS A 194 -13.54 -2.68 2.43
N ASN A 195 -14.08 -1.90 1.49
CA ASN A 195 -14.05 -0.43 1.51
C ASN A 195 -12.62 0.15 1.65
N ASP A 196 -11.61 -0.54 1.11
CA ASP A 196 -10.22 -0.08 1.10
C ASP A 196 -9.98 0.87 -0.09
N LEU A 197 -10.40 2.12 0.10
CA LEU A 197 -10.41 3.13 -0.96
C LEU A 197 -8.99 3.50 -1.44
N ASN A 198 -8.00 3.50 -0.55
CA ASN A 198 -6.61 3.74 -0.95
C ASN A 198 -6.13 2.61 -1.86
N ARG A 199 -6.38 1.36 -1.45
CA ARG A 199 -5.93 0.22 -2.24
C ARG A 199 -6.67 0.14 -3.58
N TYR A 200 -7.98 0.39 -3.59
CA TYR A 200 -8.77 0.52 -4.80
C TYR A 200 -8.11 1.48 -5.80
N ALA A 201 -7.77 2.71 -5.36
CA ALA A 201 -7.16 3.69 -6.23
C ALA A 201 -5.82 3.22 -6.83
N ARG A 202 -4.96 2.60 -6.01
CA ARG A 202 -3.66 2.06 -6.45
C ARG A 202 -3.81 0.95 -7.49
N VAL A 203 -4.73 0.02 -7.28
CA VAL A 203 -4.97 -1.12 -8.18
C VAL A 203 -5.61 -0.64 -9.49
N VAL A 204 -6.62 0.22 -9.41
CA VAL A 204 -7.30 0.80 -10.57
C VAL A 204 -6.33 1.61 -11.44
N ARG A 205 -5.46 2.42 -10.82
CA ARG A 205 -4.42 3.16 -11.53
C ARG A 205 -3.45 2.22 -12.24
N THR A 206 -3.03 1.14 -11.60
CA THR A 206 -2.13 0.14 -12.21
C THR A 206 -2.77 -0.53 -13.41
N LYS A 207 -4.04 -0.93 -13.30
CA LYS A 207 -4.82 -1.46 -14.42
C LYS A 207 -4.92 -0.47 -15.57
N ALA A 208 -5.17 0.80 -15.27
CA ALA A 208 -5.22 1.86 -16.28
C ALA A 208 -3.92 1.95 -17.08
N VAL A 209 -2.77 1.87 -16.38
CA VAL A 209 -1.45 1.88 -17.02
C VAL A 209 -1.23 0.64 -17.89
N PHE A 210 -1.62 -0.56 -17.43
CA PHE A 210 -1.44 -1.80 -18.21
C PHE A 210 -2.25 -1.79 -19.51
N ILE A 211 -3.46 -1.25 -19.48
CA ILE A 211 -4.32 -1.22 -20.66
C ILE A 211 -4.12 0.02 -21.54
N GLN A 212 -3.32 1.01 -21.14
CA GLN A 212 -3.23 2.30 -21.84
C GLN A 212 -2.90 2.15 -23.34
N GLY A 213 -2.09 1.16 -23.71
CA GLY A 213 -1.74 0.88 -25.11
C GLY A 213 -2.77 0.04 -25.87
N ARG A 214 -3.69 -0.63 -25.17
CA ARG A 214 -4.76 -1.47 -25.74
C ARG A 214 -6.08 -0.70 -25.86
N ASP A 215 -6.45 0.05 -24.83
CA ASP A 215 -7.67 0.84 -24.75
C ASP A 215 -7.44 2.13 -23.94
N ILE A 216 -7.11 3.19 -24.66
CA ILE A 216 -6.88 4.51 -24.08
C ILE A 216 -8.15 5.06 -23.40
N LYS A 217 -9.33 4.81 -23.97
CA LYS A 217 -10.60 5.36 -23.42
C LYS A 217 -10.87 4.74 -22.06
N GLN A 218 -10.76 3.41 -21.97
CA GLN A 218 -10.93 2.71 -20.70
C GLN A 218 -9.83 3.09 -19.70
N SER A 219 -8.58 3.27 -20.14
CA SER A 219 -7.49 3.75 -19.28
C SER A 219 -7.81 5.09 -18.63
N VAL A 220 -8.27 6.08 -19.41
CA VAL A 220 -8.65 7.40 -18.88
C VAL A 220 -9.80 7.28 -17.86
N LEU A 221 -10.83 6.49 -18.14
CA LEU A 221 -11.95 6.28 -17.19
C LEU A 221 -11.49 5.65 -15.87
N LEU A 222 -10.54 4.72 -15.92
CA LEU A 222 -9.95 4.13 -14.71
C LEU A 222 -9.10 5.15 -13.95
N LEU A 223 -8.29 5.96 -14.64
CA LEU A 223 -7.53 7.05 -14.01
C LEU A 223 -8.44 8.06 -13.31
N GLU A 224 -9.55 8.45 -13.92
CA GLU A 224 -10.54 9.33 -13.29
C GLU A 224 -11.17 8.71 -12.04
N ARG A 225 -11.43 7.40 -12.03
CA ARG A 225 -11.94 6.69 -10.85
C ARG A 225 -10.91 6.67 -9.72
N ALA A 226 -9.65 6.37 -10.04
CA ALA A 226 -8.57 6.42 -9.07
C ALA A 226 -8.37 7.83 -8.52
N GLY A 227 -8.42 8.86 -9.38
CA GLY A 227 -8.29 10.26 -9.00
C GLY A 227 -9.37 10.70 -8.00
N ARG A 228 -10.65 10.37 -8.26
CA ARG A 228 -11.74 10.69 -7.31
C ARG A 228 -11.56 10.03 -5.94
N ALA A 229 -11.11 8.77 -5.92
CA ALA A 229 -10.81 8.08 -4.67
C ALA A 229 -9.69 8.78 -3.89
N LEU A 230 -8.59 9.15 -4.57
CA LEU A 230 -7.44 9.81 -3.95
C LEU A 230 -7.78 11.23 -3.45
N GLU A 231 -8.54 11.99 -4.23
CA GLU A 231 -9.04 13.30 -3.84
C GLU A 231 -9.89 13.22 -2.56
N SER A 232 -10.78 12.23 -2.45
CA SER A 232 -11.60 12.03 -1.24
C SER A 232 -10.78 11.62 -0.01
N LEU A 233 -9.61 11.01 -0.21
CA LEU A 233 -8.67 10.66 0.85
C LEU A 233 -7.75 11.84 1.24
N GLY A 234 -7.75 12.91 0.44
CA GLY A 234 -6.79 14.02 0.52
C GLY A 234 -5.36 13.61 0.14
N ASP A 235 -5.19 12.51 -0.60
CA ASP A 235 -3.90 11.99 -1.05
C ASP A 235 -3.44 12.77 -2.31
N SER A 236 -2.82 13.92 -2.07
CA SER A 236 -2.40 14.85 -3.12
C SER A 236 -1.28 14.28 -4.00
N ASP A 237 -0.35 13.53 -3.40
CA ASP A 237 0.77 12.91 -4.13
C ASP A 237 0.25 11.79 -5.05
N GLY A 238 -0.62 10.92 -4.53
CA GLY A 238 -1.28 9.90 -5.34
C GLY A 238 -2.15 10.52 -6.44
N PHE A 239 -2.84 11.62 -6.16
CA PHE A 239 -3.62 12.34 -7.16
C PHE A 239 -2.73 12.94 -8.26
N SER A 240 -1.58 13.51 -7.88
CA SER A 240 -0.58 14.01 -8.84
C SER A 240 -0.07 12.91 -9.77
N ASP A 241 0.18 11.70 -9.26
CA ASP A 241 0.53 10.55 -10.10
C ASP A 241 -0.55 10.23 -11.16
N VAL A 242 -1.83 10.33 -10.80
CA VAL A 242 -2.95 10.11 -11.73
C VAL A 242 -2.94 11.16 -12.83
N LEU A 243 -2.82 12.43 -12.45
CA LEU A 243 -2.71 13.56 -13.37
C LEU A 243 -1.52 13.40 -14.32
N PHE A 244 -0.37 12.96 -13.80
CA PHE A 244 0.81 12.67 -14.60
C PHE A 244 0.55 11.57 -15.66
N GLN A 245 -0.14 10.48 -15.31
CA GLN A 245 -0.50 9.46 -16.30
C GLN A 245 -1.49 9.99 -17.35
N GLN A 246 -2.46 10.83 -16.96
CA GLN A 246 -3.38 11.46 -17.90
C GLN A 246 -2.64 12.40 -18.87
N GLY A 247 -1.73 13.23 -18.36
CA GLY A 247 -0.88 14.11 -19.17
C GLY A 247 -0.02 13.33 -20.17
N LYS A 248 0.54 12.18 -19.76
CA LYS A 248 1.25 11.27 -20.69
C LYS A 248 0.34 10.75 -21.81
N ILE A 249 -0.88 10.34 -21.49
CA ILE A 249 -1.85 9.89 -22.49
C ILE A 249 -2.17 11.00 -23.49
N MET A 250 -2.40 12.24 -23.01
CA MET A 250 -2.64 13.41 -23.87
C MET A 250 -1.44 13.70 -24.78
N ALA A 251 -0.22 13.63 -24.25
CA ALA A 251 0.99 13.84 -25.03
C ALA A 251 1.16 12.79 -26.15
N VAL A 252 0.86 11.51 -25.88
CA VAL A 252 0.88 10.43 -26.89
C VAL A 252 -0.18 10.66 -27.97
N ARG A 253 -1.30 11.30 -27.64
CA ARG A 253 -2.36 11.69 -28.60
C ARG A 253 -2.06 12.96 -29.39
N GLY A 254 -0.95 13.65 -29.12
CA GLY A 254 -0.62 14.94 -29.74
C GLY A 254 -1.38 16.14 -29.14
N GLU A 255 -2.04 15.96 -28.00
CA GLU A 255 -2.83 16.99 -27.30
C GLU A 255 -1.94 17.80 -26.34
N TYR A 256 -0.80 18.29 -26.82
CA TYR A 256 0.27 18.86 -25.99
C TYR A 256 -0.17 20.03 -25.09
N ASN A 257 -1.03 20.91 -25.59
CA ASN A 257 -1.54 22.03 -24.79
C ASN A 257 -2.36 21.55 -23.59
N GLN A 258 -3.16 20.49 -23.77
CA GLN A 258 -3.95 19.91 -22.69
C GLN A 258 -3.05 19.12 -21.72
N ALA A 259 -2.03 18.43 -22.24
CA ALA A 259 -1.04 17.71 -21.43
C ALA A 259 -0.29 18.62 -20.46
N ILE A 260 0.19 19.79 -20.91
CA ILE A 260 0.90 20.77 -20.06
C ILE A 260 -0.02 21.33 -18.96
N THR A 261 -1.32 21.39 -19.18
CA THR A 261 -2.27 21.90 -18.17
C THR A 261 -2.61 20.83 -17.11
N HIS A 262 -2.33 19.56 -17.40
CA HIS A 262 -2.64 18.42 -16.53
C HIS A 262 -1.45 17.93 -15.69
N ILE A 263 -0.21 18.40 -15.92
CA ILE A 263 1.00 18.01 -15.15
C ILE A 263 1.51 19.24 -14.40
#